data_AF-A3GF85-F1
#
_entry.id   AF-A3GF85-F1
#
_cell.length_a   1.000
_cell.length_b   1.000
_cell.length_c   1.000
_cell.angle_alpha   90.00
_cell.angle_beta   90.00
_cell.angle_gamma   90.00
#
_symmetry.space_group_name_H-M   'P 1'
#
loop_
_entity.id
_entity.type
_entity.pdbx_description
1 polymer ?
#
loop_
_entity_poly.entity_id
_entity_poly.type
_entity_poly.pdbx_seq_one_letter_code
_entity_poly.pdbx_strand_id
1 'polypeptide(L)'
;TKFRNLPPIVSMPRKHERSLANGEIPRYAIDFAPIVHLYSEERYLPYDISKFVTNFHVEYENGTTIPGFESLTLQKMGELPPEREIFLTSESDFDTDPEWITGSKNKPNLINGEIKDAPATLIVVDKGNGWVDAYWFYFYSFNLGPFVMGSGPFGNHVGDWEHSLVRFYKGQPVIVWISAHGGGGAYFYHNLEKYALQPTHPIIFSARGTHANYVSVGQHPHDLPYGILSDFTDRGPLWNPTKNYLGYTFDGEKVYPGSTNTNAKHVGREVEFGNWLAFAGHWGDKQLPDDDPRQRYTLIGGHKYIDGPRGPLMKNLLRLKPCERHKWWNFWAGCNVRENIKWGIGVESEGYNCGNMFVNIKPKWLRRTLQRITYGGGFCYLVDLIYG
;
A
#
# COMPACT_ATOMS: atom_id res chain seq x y z
N THR A 1 4.02 -25.77 -8.58
CA THR A 1 4.96 -26.86 -8.99
C THR A 1 6.41 -26.57 -8.66
N LYS A 2 6.87 -25.31 -8.46
CA LYS A 2 8.24 -24.99 -8.00
C LYS A 2 8.41 -24.86 -6.46
N PHE A 3 7.33 -24.59 -5.74
CA PHE A 3 7.35 -24.29 -4.29
C PHE A 3 6.70 -25.35 -3.39
N ARG A 4 6.27 -26.49 -3.94
CA ARG A 4 5.57 -27.54 -3.18
C ARG A 4 6.43 -28.25 -2.13
N ASN A 5 7.75 -28.22 -2.31
CA ASN A 5 8.72 -28.90 -1.43
C ASN A 5 9.43 -27.95 -0.46
N LEU A 6 8.98 -26.69 -0.38
CA LEU A 6 9.53 -25.75 0.58
C LEU A 6 8.95 -26.01 1.98
N PRO A 7 9.71 -25.75 3.05
CA PRO A 7 9.23 -25.93 4.41
C PRO A 7 8.02 -25.02 4.68
N PRO A 8 7.16 -25.36 5.65
CA PRO A 8 6.00 -24.56 5.97
C PRO A 8 6.41 -23.17 6.49
N ILE A 9 5.57 -22.19 6.16
CA ILE A 9 5.61 -20.84 6.71
C ILE A 9 4.92 -20.87 8.07
N VAL A 10 5.53 -20.26 9.08
CA VAL A 10 5.02 -20.20 10.44
C VAL A 10 4.59 -18.77 10.76
N SER A 11 3.44 -18.62 11.42
CA SER A 11 2.88 -17.31 11.77
C SER A 11 3.69 -16.64 12.90
N MET A 12 4.05 -17.41 13.92
CA MET A 12 4.83 -17.01 15.09
C MET A 12 5.87 -18.10 15.36
N PRO A 13 7.03 -18.07 14.67
CA PRO A 13 8.05 -19.10 14.81
C PRO A 13 8.69 -19.11 16.19
N ARG A 14 9.04 -20.30 16.69
CA ARG A 14 9.84 -20.47 17.91
C ARG A 14 11.25 -19.94 17.67
N LYS A 15 11.95 -19.60 18.76
CA LYS A 15 13.32 -19.03 18.71
C LYS A 15 14.30 -19.83 17.85
N HIS A 16 14.22 -21.16 17.83
CA HIS A 16 15.10 -22.03 17.03
C HIS A 16 14.69 -22.16 15.56
N GLU A 17 13.46 -21.77 15.20
CA GLU A 17 12.96 -21.77 13.82
C GLU A 17 13.30 -20.46 13.10
N ARG A 18 13.57 -19.39 13.87
CA ARG A 18 13.90 -18.06 13.37
C ARG A 18 15.30 -18.02 12.76
N SER A 19 15.42 -17.24 11.69
CA SER A 19 16.63 -16.98 10.93
C SER A 19 17.21 -15.58 11.14
N LEU A 20 16.44 -14.66 11.73
CA LEU A 20 16.84 -13.28 12.01
C LEU A 20 16.79 -12.96 13.51
N ALA A 21 17.76 -12.18 13.98
CA ALA A 21 17.73 -11.58 15.30
C ALA A 21 16.71 -10.41 15.36
N ASN A 22 16.25 -10.08 16.57
CA ASN A 22 15.41 -8.90 16.77
C ASN A 22 16.19 -7.62 16.42
N GLY A 23 15.60 -6.75 15.60
CA GLY A 23 16.23 -5.53 15.08
C GLY A 23 17.21 -5.76 13.93
N GLU A 24 17.36 -6.99 13.44
CA GLU A 24 18.17 -7.30 12.26
C GLU A 24 17.39 -7.01 10.98
N ILE A 25 17.83 -6.00 10.22
CA ILE A 25 17.27 -5.68 8.90
C ILE A 25 18.15 -6.35 7.83
N PRO A 26 17.70 -7.45 7.21
CA PRO A 26 18.51 -8.16 6.24
C PRO A 26 18.70 -7.33 4.97
N ARG A 27 19.92 -7.35 4.42
CA ARG A 27 20.28 -6.58 3.23
C ARG A 27 19.39 -6.88 2.00
N TYR A 28 18.98 -8.13 1.83
CA TYR A 28 18.11 -8.54 0.72
C TYR A 28 16.71 -7.89 0.78
N ALA A 29 16.21 -7.49 1.95
CA ALA A 29 14.93 -6.77 2.05
C ALA A 29 15.01 -5.38 1.40
N ILE A 30 16.22 -4.81 1.33
CA ILE A 30 16.51 -3.55 0.66
C ILE A 30 16.78 -3.79 -0.82
N ASP A 31 17.68 -4.72 -1.16
CA ASP A 31 18.13 -4.95 -2.54
C ASP A 31 17.00 -5.43 -3.47
N PHE A 32 15.95 -6.02 -2.92
CA PHE A 32 14.77 -6.52 -3.63
C PHE A 32 13.50 -5.73 -3.31
N ALA A 33 13.62 -4.55 -2.69
CA ALA A 33 12.49 -3.69 -2.34
C ALA A 33 11.79 -3.13 -3.59
N PRO A 34 10.46 -2.95 -3.57
CA PRO A 34 9.78 -2.28 -4.67
C PRO A 34 10.15 -0.80 -4.79
N ILE A 35 10.21 -0.32 -6.02
CA ILE A 35 10.29 1.11 -6.37
C ILE A 35 8.92 1.54 -6.90
N VAL A 36 8.49 2.75 -6.55
CA VAL A 36 7.13 3.22 -6.78
C VAL A 36 7.13 4.33 -7.82
N HIS A 37 6.44 4.15 -8.93
CA HIS A 37 6.02 5.28 -9.76
C HIS A 37 4.83 5.96 -9.09
N LEU A 38 4.99 7.25 -8.78
CA LEU A 38 3.87 8.11 -8.40
C LEU A 38 3.17 8.59 -9.68
N TYR A 39 1.87 8.89 -9.59
CA TYR A 39 1.14 9.44 -10.72
C TYR A 39 1.73 10.79 -11.17
N SER A 40 1.80 11.04 -12.48
CA SER A 40 2.46 12.24 -13.02
C SER A 40 1.82 13.55 -12.56
N GLU A 41 0.50 13.54 -12.34
CA GLU A 41 -0.29 14.66 -11.81
C GLU A 41 -0.70 14.46 -10.33
N GLU A 42 0.03 13.64 -9.57
CA GLU A 42 -0.30 13.42 -8.15
C GLU A 42 -0.29 14.74 -7.38
N ARG A 43 -1.36 14.97 -6.63
CA ARG A 43 -1.58 16.15 -5.80
C ARG A 43 -1.20 15.89 -4.34
N TYR A 44 -1.41 14.67 -3.86
CA TYR A 44 -1.17 14.24 -2.49
C TYR A 44 0.06 13.32 -2.48
N LEU A 45 1.23 13.91 -2.28
CA LEU A 45 2.51 13.20 -2.34
C LEU A 45 2.82 12.48 -1.00
N PRO A 46 3.71 11.47 -0.99
CA PRO A 46 4.16 10.82 0.24
C PRO A 46 4.66 11.83 1.28
N TYR A 47 4.45 11.56 2.57
CA TYR A 47 4.73 12.53 3.64
C TYR A 47 5.45 11.93 4.85
N ASP A 48 6.11 12.79 5.63
CA ASP A 48 6.82 12.42 6.86
C ASP A 48 5.83 12.30 8.02
N ILE A 49 5.67 11.09 8.53
CA ILE A 49 4.80 10.81 9.68
C ILE A 49 5.14 11.64 10.91
N SER A 50 6.41 12.00 11.12
CA SER A 50 6.84 12.80 12.27
C SER A 50 6.39 14.25 12.17
N LYS A 51 6.28 14.78 10.95
CA LYS A 51 5.72 16.12 10.68
C LYS A 51 4.21 16.08 10.55
N PHE A 52 3.64 14.99 10.05
CA PHE A 52 2.20 14.79 9.95
C PHE A 52 1.55 14.93 11.32
N VAL A 53 2.00 14.12 12.30
CA VAL A 53 1.36 14.05 13.62
C VAL A 53 1.38 15.36 14.41
N THR A 54 2.25 16.32 14.08
CA THR A 54 2.29 17.63 14.77
C THR A 54 1.12 18.55 14.42
N ASN A 55 0.26 18.17 13.47
CA ASN A 55 -0.92 18.94 13.06
C ASN A 55 -2.21 18.45 13.74
N PHE A 56 -2.08 17.66 14.82
CA PHE A 56 -3.18 16.94 15.44
C PHE A 56 -3.12 17.01 16.96
N HIS A 57 -4.32 17.09 17.54
CA HIS A 57 -4.59 16.62 18.90
C HIS A 57 -5.31 15.26 18.84
N VAL A 58 -5.50 14.63 20.00
CA VAL A 58 -6.08 13.29 20.07
C VAL A 58 -7.46 13.32 20.72
N GLU A 59 -8.44 12.67 20.09
CA GLU A 59 -9.81 12.57 20.60
C GLU A 59 -10.29 11.12 20.67
N TYR A 60 -11.19 10.85 21.61
CA TYR A 60 -12.03 9.66 21.61
C TYR A 60 -13.12 9.77 20.54
N GLU A 61 -13.76 8.64 20.23
CA GLU A 61 -14.86 8.57 19.26
C GLU A 61 -16.02 9.54 19.53
N ASN A 62 -16.22 9.96 20.79
CA ASN A 62 -17.27 10.90 21.20
C ASN A 62 -16.86 12.38 21.10
N GLY A 63 -15.67 12.69 20.56
CA GLY A 63 -15.13 14.05 20.44
C GLY A 63 -14.48 14.60 21.71
N THR A 64 -14.35 13.79 22.77
CA THR A 64 -13.63 14.21 23.98
C THR A 64 -12.12 14.16 23.72
N THR A 65 -11.43 15.29 23.89
CA THR A 65 -9.96 15.35 23.82
C THR A 65 -9.30 14.52 24.93
N ILE A 66 -8.23 13.80 24.60
CA ILE A 66 -7.43 13.04 25.57
C ILE A 66 -6.42 13.99 26.25
N PRO A 67 -6.50 14.19 27.59
CA PRO A 67 -5.61 15.11 28.30
C PRO A 67 -4.12 14.75 28.14
N GLY A 68 -3.28 15.76 27.89
CA GLY A 68 -1.83 15.60 27.70
C GLY A 68 -1.39 15.37 26.25
N PHE A 69 -2.36 15.19 25.34
CA PHE A 69 -2.16 14.98 23.90
C PHE A 69 -2.77 16.09 23.04
N GLU A 70 -2.79 17.33 23.57
CA GLU A 70 -3.21 18.54 22.86
C GLU A 70 -2.19 18.96 21.78
N SER A 71 -0.96 18.46 21.88
CA SER A 71 0.07 18.59 20.84
C SER A 71 0.85 17.29 20.77
N LEU A 72 0.87 16.68 19.59
CA LEU A 72 1.33 15.33 19.36
C LEU A 72 2.72 15.28 18.69
N THR A 73 3.52 14.31 19.14
CA THR A 73 4.77 13.88 18.50
C THR A 73 4.75 12.36 18.41
N LEU A 74 5.59 11.75 17.56
CA LEU A 74 5.65 10.28 17.48
C LEU A 74 6.03 9.62 18.82
N GLN A 75 6.88 10.29 19.61
CA GLN A 75 7.24 9.80 20.94
C GLN A 75 6.02 9.74 21.86
N LYS A 76 5.26 10.84 21.96
CA LYS A 76 4.00 10.88 22.73
C LYS A 76 2.97 9.90 22.17
N MET A 77 2.87 9.76 20.86
CA MET A 77 1.96 8.81 20.22
C MET A 77 2.18 7.37 20.70
N GLY A 78 3.43 6.99 21.00
CA GLY A 78 3.76 5.69 21.60
C GLY A 78 3.31 5.50 23.06
N GLU A 79 2.86 6.55 23.73
CA GLU A 79 2.35 6.56 25.11
C GLU A 79 0.82 6.49 25.18
N LEU A 80 0.14 6.64 24.03
CA LEU A 80 -1.32 6.56 23.95
C LEU A 80 -1.82 5.18 24.39
N PRO A 81 -3.02 5.12 25.02
CA PRO A 81 -3.61 3.85 25.39
C PRO A 81 -3.83 2.98 24.13
N PRO A 82 -3.75 1.65 24.24
CA PRO A 82 -3.89 0.73 23.11
C PRO A 82 -5.36 0.55 22.68
N GLU A 83 -6.10 1.66 22.60
CA GLU A 83 -7.49 1.71 22.21
C GLU A 83 -7.63 1.96 20.70
N ARG A 84 -8.66 1.37 20.11
CA ARG A 84 -8.91 1.42 18.67
C ARG A 84 -9.76 2.61 18.24
N GLU A 85 -10.58 3.13 19.14
CA GLU A 85 -11.58 4.17 18.88
C GLU A 85 -11.06 5.55 19.30
N ILE A 86 -9.81 5.81 18.91
CA ILE A 86 -9.07 7.06 19.11
C ILE A 86 -8.66 7.60 17.75
N PHE A 87 -8.82 8.90 17.56
CA PHE A 87 -8.61 9.60 16.28
C PHE A 87 -7.58 10.71 16.45
N LEU A 88 -6.68 10.84 15.47
CA LEU A 88 -5.86 12.03 15.32
C LEU A 88 -6.73 13.10 14.68
N THR A 89 -7.15 14.11 15.45
CA THR A 89 -8.08 15.14 14.99
C THR A 89 -7.31 16.40 14.58
N SER A 90 -7.54 16.86 13.36
CA SER A 90 -6.74 17.92 12.75
C SER A 90 -6.95 19.27 13.44
N GLU A 91 -5.86 20.01 13.66
CA GLU A 91 -5.90 21.35 14.27
C GLU A 91 -6.28 22.45 13.26
N SER A 92 -6.27 22.13 11.97
CA SER A 92 -6.51 23.08 10.87
C SER A 92 -7.38 22.45 9.79
N ASP A 93 -8.07 23.28 9.01
CA ASP A 93 -8.96 22.80 7.96
C ASP A 93 -8.19 22.11 6.83
N PHE A 94 -8.19 20.77 6.87
CA PHE A 94 -7.54 19.92 5.88
C PHE A 94 -8.14 20.08 4.47
N ASP A 95 -9.40 20.53 4.33
CA ASP A 95 -10.08 20.63 3.03
C ASP A 95 -9.60 21.85 2.21
N THR A 96 -8.73 22.67 2.79
CA THR A 96 -8.07 23.80 2.11
C THR A 96 -6.75 23.40 1.42
N ASP A 97 -6.41 22.11 1.43
CA ASP A 97 -5.19 21.54 0.88
C ASP A 97 -3.89 22.21 1.41
N PRO A 98 -3.71 22.30 2.75
CA PRO A 98 -2.48 22.81 3.32
C PRO A 98 -1.26 21.96 2.93
N GLU A 99 -0.06 22.49 3.15
CA GLU A 99 1.18 21.82 2.75
C GLU A 99 1.33 20.42 3.37
N TRP A 100 0.91 20.28 4.63
CA TRP A 100 0.99 19.01 5.35
C TRP A 100 0.00 17.96 4.83
N ILE A 101 -1.04 18.36 4.10
CA ILE A 101 -2.00 17.48 3.43
C ILE A 101 -1.50 17.10 2.03
N THR A 102 -1.02 18.07 1.25
CA THR A 102 -0.62 17.83 -0.15
C THR A 102 0.78 17.24 -0.27
N GLY A 103 1.67 17.50 0.68
CA GLY A 103 3.08 17.15 0.55
C GLY A 103 3.73 17.76 -0.68
N SER A 104 3.26 18.92 -1.16
CA SER A 104 3.62 19.48 -2.48
C SER A 104 5.13 19.67 -2.73
N LYS A 105 5.95 19.69 -1.68
CA LYS A 105 7.43 19.76 -1.72
C LYS A 105 8.12 18.39 -1.83
N ASN A 106 7.40 17.30 -1.58
CA ASN A 106 7.92 15.93 -1.48
C ASN A 106 8.05 15.24 -2.84
N LYS A 107 8.57 15.97 -3.83
CA LYS A 107 8.82 15.41 -5.14
C LYS A 107 10.06 14.50 -5.11
N PRO A 108 10.03 13.31 -5.75
CA PRO A 108 11.21 12.46 -5.83
C PRO A 108 12.40 13.16 -6.46
N ASN A 109 13.58 12.96 -5.89
CA ASN A 109 14.82 13.41 -6.47
C ASN A 109 15.05 12.73 -7.84
N LEU A 110 15.29 13.53 -8.88
CA LEU A 110 15.43 13.04 -10.26
C LEU A 110 16.58 12.06 -10.50
N ILE A 111 17.58 12.01 -9.60
CA ILE A 111 18.78 11.17 -9.74
C ILE A 111 18.55 9.79 -9.09
N ASN A 112 18.04 9.76 -7.85
CA ASN A 112 18.02 8.55 -7.03
C ASN A 112 16.63 8.15 -6.53
N GLY A 113 15.59 8.96 -6.82
CA GLY A 113 14.22 8.77 -6.36
C GLY A 113 13.99 9.06 -4.88
N GLU A 114 14.96 9.62 -4.15
CA GLU A 114 14.80 9.93 -2.72
C GLU A 114 13.77 11.03 -2.50
N ILE A 115 12.91 10.85 -1.50
CA ILE A 115 12.12 11.91 -0.88
C ILE A 115 12.62 12.07 0.56
N LYS A 116 13.19 13.23 0.89
CA LYS A 116 13.82 13.48 2.21
C LYS A 116 12.80 13.53 3.35
N ASP A 117 11.65 14.14 3.08
CA ASP A 117 10.58 14.37 4.05
C ASP A 117 9.41 13.39 3.82
N ALA A 118 9.73 12.14 3.46
CA ALA A 118 8.78 11.04 3.38
C ALA A 118 9.50 9.68 3.58
N PRO A 119 10.00 9.38 4.78
CA PRO A 119 10.57 8.07 5.07
C PRO A 119 9.54 6.96 4.89
N ALA A 120 9.84 5.96 4.07
CA ALA A 120 9.05 4.72 4.03
C ALA A 120 9.23 3.93 5.34
N THR A 121 8.29 3.06 5.68
CA THR A 121 8.41 2.19 6.87
C THR A 121 8.59 0.74 6.45
N LEU A 122 9.74 0.15 6.76
CA LEU A 122 10.06 -1.25 6.53
C LEU A 122 9.83 -2.06 7.82
N ILE A 123 8.93 -3.04 7.77
CA ILE A 123 8.72 -4.00 8.86
C ILE A 123 9.07 -5.40 8.36
N VAL A 124 10.08 -6.01 8.96
CA VAL A 124 10.54 -7.37 8.65
C VAL A 124 9.98 -8.36 9.66
N VAL A 125 9.34 -9.41 9.16
CA VAL A 125 8.75 -10.47 9.97
C VAL A 125 9.41 -11.79 9.60
N ASP A 126 10.11 -12.40 10.55
CA ASP A 126 10.61 -13.77 10.40
C ASP A 126 9.45 -14.76 10.49
N LYS A 127 9.31 -15.61 9.47
CA LYS A 127 8.22 -16.59 9.34
C LYS A 127 8.70 -18.01 9.57
N GLY A 128 9.88 -18.19 10.16
CA GLY A 128 10.48 -19.47 10.48
C GLY A 128 10.98 -20.23 9.25
N ASN A 129 11.83 -21.23 9.49
CA ASN A 129 12.32 -22.15 8.46
C ASN A 129 12.99 -21.45 7.26
N GLY A 130 13.57 -20.27 7.49
CA GLY A 130 14.21 -19.43 6.47
C GLY A 130 13.25 -18.59 5.63
N TRP A 131 11.95 -18.54 5.96
CA TRP A 131 11.00 -17.61 5.36
C TRP A 131 11.02 -16.26 6.08
N VAL A 132 11.01 -15.19 5.30
CA VAL A 132 10.97 -13.82 5.82
C VAL A 132 10.03 -12.98 4.95
N ASP A 133 9.18 -12.21 5.59
CA ASP A 133 8.31 -11.23 4.96
C ASP A 133 8.86 -9.82 5.20
N ALA A 134 9.08 -9.04 4.15
CA ALA A 134 9.43 -7.62 4.25
C ALA A 134 8.25 -6.77 3.79
N TYR A 135 7.63 -6.07 4.72
CA TYR A 135 6.54 -5.14 4.45
C TYR A 135 7.09 -3.73 4.27
N TRP A 136 6.81 -3.12 3.13
CA TRP A 136 7.17 -1.74 2.82
C TRP A 136 5.91 -0.89 2.84
N PHE A 137 5.78 -0.01 3.82
CA PHE A 137 4.68 0.92 4.00
C PHE A 137 5.00 2.30 3.43
N TYR A 138 4.00 2.88 2.80
CA TYR A 138 4.01 4.18 2.16
C TYR A 138 2.94 5.04 2.81
N PHE A 139 3.34 6.19 3.35
CA PHE A 139 2.43 7.11 4.02
C PHE A 139 2.14 8.33 3.16
N TYR A 140 0.86 8.67 3.05
CA TYR A 140 0.38 9.90 2.44
C TYR A 140 -0.49 10.61 3.47
N SER A 141 -0.47 11.93 3.50
CA SER A 141 -1.26 12.67 4.50
C SER A 141 -2.75 12.71 4.20
N PHE A 142 -3.17 12.29 3.00
CA PHE A 142 -4.56 12.34 2.57
C PHE A 142 -4.80 11.34 1.44
N ASN A 143 -5.96 10.68 1.46
CA ASN A 143 -6.46 9.88 0.36
C ASN A 143 -7.58 10.64 -0.35
N LEU A 144 -7.42 10.90 -1.65
CA LEU A 144 -8.50 11.38 -2.50
C LEU A 144 -9.26 10.16 -3.03
N GLY A 145 -10.40 9.91 -2.41
CA GLY A 145 -11.28 8.81 -2.76
C GLY A 145 -11.80 8.91 -4.20
N PRO A 146 -12.31 7.79 -4.74
CA PRO A 146 -12.60 7.70 -6.16
C PRO A 146 -13.87 8.47 -6.57
N PHE A 147 -14.01 8.69 -7.87
CA PHE A 147 -15.19 9.29 -8.49
C PHE A 147 -16.10 8.22 -9.07
N VAL A 148 -17.39 8.25 -8.72
CA VAL A 148 -18.41 7.34 -9.20
C VAL A 148 -19.25 8.06 -10.26
N MET A 149 -19.17 7.63 -11.52
CA MET A 149 -19.92 8.25 -12.64
C MET A 149 -19.70 9.77 -12.77
N GLY A 150 -18.48 10.26 -12.46
CA GLY A 150 -18.15 11.68 -12.48
C GLY A 150 -18.68 12.48 -11.28
N SER A 151 -19.36 11.83 -10.33
CA SER A 151 -19.71 12.40 -9.03
C SER A 151 -18.71 11.94 -7.97
N GLY A 152 -18.43 12.79 -6.98
CA GLY A 152 -17.45 12.52 -5.93
C GLY A 152 -16.58 13.74 -5.64
N PRO A 153 -15.42 13.54 -5.00
CA PRO A 153 -14.86 12.26 -4.55
C PRO A 153 -15.65 11.65 -3.37
N PHE A 154 -15.55 10.33 -3.16
CA PHE A 154 -16.14 9.63 -2.01
C PHE A 154 -15.13 8.76 -1.27
N GLY A 155 -15.22 8.71 0.05
CA GLY A 155 -14.28 7.97 0.89
C GLY A 155 -12.93 8.67 1.08
N ASN A 156 -12.88 10.00 0.95
CA ASN A 156 -11.71 10.77 1.34
C ASN A 156 -11.40 10.55 2.82
N HIS A 157 -10.13 10.47 3.16
CA HIS A 157 -9.71 10.44 4.56
C HIS A 157 -8.35 11.09 4.74
N VAL A 158 -8.19 11.76 5.88
CA VAL A 158 -6.89 12.26 6.34
C VAL A 158 -6.05 11.06 6.79
N GLY A 159 -4.77 11.08 6.41
CA GLY A 159 -3.82 9.98 6.51
C GLY A 159 -4.12 8.82 5.58
N ASP A 160 -3.09 8.16 5.05
CA ASP A 160 -3.23 7.01 4.17
C ASP A 160 -2.04 6.07 4.32
N TRP A 161 -2.33 4.78 4.46
CA TRP A 161 -1.32 3.73 4.63
C TRP A 161 -1.49 2.66 3.55
N GLU A 162 -0.66 2.79 2.53
CA GLU A 162 -0.48 1.81 1.46
C GLU A 162 0.77 0.96 1.73
N HIS A 163 0.83 -0.26 1.20
CA HIS A 163 1.99 -1.11 1.41
C HIS A 163 2.19 -2.20 0.36
N SER A 164 3.42 -2.68 0.30
CA SER A 164 3.77 -3.90 -0.41
C SER A 164 4.42 -4.91 0.53
N LEU A 165 4.42 -6.17 0.13
CA LEU A 165 5.08 -7.28 0.80
C LEU A 165 5.99 -7.96 -0.22
N VAL A 166 7.27 -8.10 0.11
CA VAL A 166 8.16 -9.06 -0.58
C VAL A 166 8.43 -10.22 0.36
N ARG A 167 8.06 -11.44 -0.09
CA ARG A 167 8.31 -12.67 0.64
C ARG A 167 9.56 -13.36 0.13
N PHE A 168 10.44 -13.71 1.05
CA PHE A 168 11.72 -14.35 0.79
C PHE A 168 11.78 -15.76 1.34
N TYR A 169 12.50 -16.63 0.64
CA TYR A 169 12.96 -17.91 1.18
C TYR A 169 14.49 -17.93 1.11
N LYS A 170 15.14 -18.01 2.28
CA LYS A 170 16.60 -17.97 2.43
C LYS A 170 17.23 -16.80 1.67
N GLY A 171 16.63 -15.62 1.79
CA GLY A 171 17.07 -14.38 1.15
C GLY A 171 16.75 -14.25 -0.35
N GLN A 172 16.14 -15.26 -0.97
CA GLN A 172 15.71 -15.18 -2.38
C GLN A 172 14.25 -14.72 -2.47
N PRO A 173 13.93 -13.68 -3.26
CA PRO A 173 12.57 -13.17 -3.36
C PRO A 173 11.68 -14.13 -4.15
N VAL A 174 10.48 -14.39 -3.63
CA VAL A 174 9.54 -15.38 -4.18
C VAL A 174 8.26 -14.72 -4.67
N ILE A 175 7.65 -13.88 -3.82
CA ILE A 175 6.34 -13.27 -4.06
C ILE A 175 6.44 -11.77 -3.79
N VAL A 176 5.77 -10.98 -4.61
CA VAL A 176 5.38 -9.60 -4.27
C VAL A 176 3.87 -9.56 -4.10
N TRP A 177 3.40 -8.95 -3.03
CA TRP A 177 2.02 -8.54 -2.89
C TRP A 177 1.96 -7.02 -2.76
N ILE A 178 0.96 -6.40 -3.37
CA ILE A 178 0.75 -4.95 -3.36
C ILE A 178 -0.67 -4.64 -2.91
N SER A 179 -0.83 -3.66 -2.03
CA SER A 179 -2.13 -3.22 -1.54
C SER A 179 -2.89 -2.43 -2.60
N ALA A 180 -4.20 -2.64 -2.63
CA ALA A 180 -5.13 -1.79 -3.37
C ALA A 180 -6.42 -1.73 -2.55
N HIS A 181 -6.68 -0.56 -1.97
CA HIS A 181 -7.75 -0.33 -1.00
C HIS A 181 -7.69 -1.35 0.15
N GLY A 182 -8.82 -1.92 0.58
CA GLY A 182 -8.86 -2.95 1.62
C GLY A 182 -8.32 -4.34 1.22
N GLY A 183 -7.72 -4.48 0.04
CA GLY A 183 -7.22 -5.74 -0.50
C GLY A 183 -5.90 -5.56 -1.27
N GLY A 184 -5.72 -6.32 -2.35
CA GLY A 184 -4.51 -6.25 -3.15
C GLY A 184 -4.31 -7.45 -4.09
N GLY A 185 -3.16 -7.51 -4.74
CA GLY A 185 -2.77 -8.59 -5.66
C GLY A 185 -1.43 -9.21 -5.31
N ALA A 186 -1.34 -10.55 -5.39
CA ALA A 186 -0.08 -11.29 -5.24
C ALA A 186 0.44 -11.77 -6.60
N TYR A 187 1.75 -11.67 -6.81
CA TYR A 187 2.44 -12.04 -8.03
C TYR A 187 3.76 -12.74 -7.71
N PHE A 188 4.19 -13.67 -8.55
CA PHE A 188 5.55 -14.19 -8.44
C PHE A 188 6.57 -13.10 -8.78
N TYR A 189 7.58 -12.98 -7.93
CA TYR A 189 8.56 -11.88 -8.00
C TYR A 189 9.22 -11.72 -9.36
N HIS A 190 9.57 -12.84 -9.99
CA HIS A 190 10.30 -12.88 -11.25
C HIS A 190 9.47 -12.40 -12.46
N ASN A 191 8.14 -12.29 -12.32
CA ASN A 191 7.24 -11.90 -13.40
C ASN A 191 6.92 -10.39 -13.40
N LEU A 192 7.28 -9.64 -12.35
CA LEU A 192 7.10 -8.19 -12.34
C LEU A 192 8.17 -7.49 -13.18
N GLU A 193 7.82 -6.33 -13.74
CA GLU A 193 8.78 -5.38 -14.31
C GLU A 193 9.88 -5.05 -13.28
N LYS A 194 11.10 -4.86 -13.77
CA LYS A 194 12.28 -4.54 -12.94
C LYS A 194 12.84 -3.18 -13.33
N TYR A 195 13.35 -2.47 -12.35
CA TYR A 195 14.02 -1.19 -12.59
C TYR A 195 15.28 -1.37 -13.43
N ALA A 196 15.34 -0.66 -14.57
CA ALA A 196 16.38 -0.88 -15.56
C ALA A 196 17.81 -0.68 -15.03
N LEU A 197 18.02 0.30 -14.13
CA LEU A 197 19.36 0.57 -13.59
C LEU A 197 19.78 -0.41 -12.48
N GLN A 198 18.81 -1.02 -11.80
CA GLN A 198 19.05 -2.00 -10.73
C GLN A 198 18.00 -3.10 -10.84
N PRO A 199 18.23 -4.11 -11.71
CA PRO A 199 17.22 -5.08 -12.14
C PRO A 199 16.84 -6.10 -11.05
N THR A 200 17.19 -5.83 -9.81
CA THR A 200 16.67 -6.52 -8.63
C THR A 200 15.35 -5.90 -8.21
N HIS A 201 15.16 -4.58 -8.23
CA HIS A 201 13.97 -3.93 -7.70
C HIS A 201 12.75 -4.09 -8.62
N PRO A 202 11.61 -4.63 -8.13
CA PRO A 202 10.36 -4.62 -8.88
C PRO A 202 9.76 -3.21 -8.92
N ILE A 203 9.07 -2.89 -10.01
CA ILE A 203 8.35 -1.62 -10.16
C ILE A 203 6.88 -1.83 -9.79
N ILE A 204 6.33 -0.90 -9.02
CA ILE A 204 4.89 -0.77 -8.73
C ILE A 204 4.43 0.64 -9.06
N PHE A 205 3.14 0.81 -9.31
CA PHE A 205 2.54 2.09 -9.72
C PHE A 205 1.45 2.47 -8.73
N SER A 206 1.61 3.63 -8.08
CA SER A 206 0.63 4.17 -7.14
C SER A 206 -0.42 4.96 -7.92
N ALA A 207 -1.68 4.68 -7.66
CA ALA A 207 -2.81 5.32 -8.32
C ALA A 207 -2.99 6.76 -7.87
N ARG A 208 -3.49 7.59 -8.79
CA ARG A 208 -3.82 8.99 -8.54
C ARG A 208 -4.79 9.13 -7.38
N GLY A 209 -4.35 9.78 -6.30
CA GLY A 209 -5.18 10.17 -5.16
C GLY A 209 -5.59 9.04 -4.21
N THR A 210 -6.01 7.88 -4.74
CA THR A 210 -6.38 6.71 -3.92
C THR A 210 -5.17 5.92 -3.44
N HIS A 211 -4.00 6.15 -4.06
CA HIS A 211 -2.70 5.52 -3.78
C HIS A 211 -2.61 4.00 -3.88
N ALA A 212 -3.71 3.34 -4.23
CA ALA A 212 -3.75 1.91 -4.51
C ALA A 212 -2.64 1.51 -5.50
N ASN A 213 -1.96 0.40 -5.20
CA ASN A 213 -0.79 -0.02 -5.94
C ASN A 213 -1.12 -1.08 -7.01
N TYR A 214 -0.55 -0.89 -8.18
CA TYR A 214 -0.72 -1.76 -9.34
C TYR A 214 0.63 -2.20 -9.92
N VAL A 215 0.62 -3.31 -10.67
CA VAL A 215 1.83 -3.86 -11.34
C VAL A 215 2.01 -3.35 -12.77
N SER A 216 1.11 -2.48 -13.22
CA SER A 216 1.13 -1.91 -14.57
C SER A 216 0.40 -0.58 -14.61
N VAL A 217 0.71 0.21 -15.64
CA VAL A 217 0.05 1.47 -15.95
C VAL A 217 -1.31 1.26 -16.63
N GLY A 218 -2.15 2.28 -16.58
CA GLY A 218 -3.48 2.32 -17.17
C GLY A 218 -4.59 2.52 -16.14
N GLN A 219 -5.81 2.34 -16.62
CA GLN A 219 -7.04 2.35 -15.83
C GLN A 219 -7.28 0.98 -15.18
N HIS A 220 -7.64 0.95 -13.91
CA HIS A 220 -7.89 -0.26 -13.15
C HIS A 220 -9.30 -0.25 -12.55
N PRO A 221 -10.30 -0.86 -13.23
CA PRO A 221 -11.63 -1.04 -12.67
C PRO A 221 -11.64 -1.87 -11.40
N HIS A 222 -12.33 -1.40 -10.36
CA HIS A 222 -12.50 -2.13 -9.10
C HIS A 222 -13.89 -1.87 -8.49
N ASP A 223 -14.39 -2.86 -7.74
CA ASP A 223 -15.58 -2.84 -6.86
C ASP A 223 -16.96 -2.56 -7.49
N LEU A 224 -17.05 -1.81 -8.60
CA LEU A 224 -18.27 -1.60 -9.38
C LEU A 224 -18.12 -2.07 -10.84
N PRO A 225 -19.20 -2.55 -11.47
CA PRO A 225 -19.16 -3.04 -12.84
C PRO A 225 -18.91 -1.91 -13.85
N TYR A 226 -18.51 -2.31 -15.07
CA TYR A 226 -18.32 -1.42 -16.23
C TYR A 226 -17.27 -0.31 -16.08
N GLY A 227 -16.36 -0.41 -15.10
CA GLY A 227 -15.31 0.59 -14.90
C GLY A 227 -15.81 1.95 -14.42
N ILE A 228 -17.04 1.99 -13.89
CA ILE A 228 -17.66 3.18 -13.29
C ILE A 228 -16.85 3.71 -12.11
N LEU A 229 -16.09 2.82 -11.47
CA LEU A 229 -15.11 3.10 -10.44
C LEU A 229 -13.77 2.56 -10.91
N SER A 230 -12.77 3.42 -11.04
CA SER A 230 -11.45 3.03 -11.51
C SER A 230 -10.36 3.89 -10.88
N ASP A 231 -9.25 3.24 -10.62
CA ASP A 231 -7.98 3.90 -10.37
C ASP A 231 -7.21 4.14 -11.67
N PHE A 232 -6.28 5.08 -11.65
CA PHE A 232 -5.44 5.44 -12.79
C PHE A 232 -3.98 5.49 -12.36
N THR A 233 -3.11 4.88 -13.16
CA THR A 233 -1.67 4.76 -12.91
C THR A 233 -0.89 5.07 -14.17
N ASP A 234 0.24 5.76 -14.04
CA ASP A 234 1.11 6.10 -15.17
C ASP A 234 2.60 6.01 -14.78
N ARG A 235 3.49 6.39 -15.71
CA ARG A 235 4.94 6.48 -15.48
C ARG A 235 5.38 7.86 -15.00
N GLY A 236 4.71 8.40 -13.99
CA GLY A 236 5.13 9.65 -13.34
C GLY A 236 6.45 9.53 -12.57
N PRO A 237 6.77 10.47 -11.67
CA PRO A 237 8.03 10.49 -10.94
C PRO A 237 8.31 9.19 -10.18
N LEU A 238 9.55 8.69 -10.26
CA LEU A 238 9.97 7.45 -9.62
C LEU A 238 10.48 7.73 -8.20
N TRP A 239 9.78 7.21 -7.20
CA TRP A 239 10.17 7.22 -5.79
C TRP A 239 10.89 5.93 -5.42
N ASN A 240 12.04 6.05 -4.77
CA ASN A 240 12.83 4.93 -4.25
C ASN A 240 12.76 4.89 -2.71
N PRO A 241 11.90 4.04 -2.12
CA PRO A 241 11.75 3.88 -0.68
C PRO A 241 13.05 3.51 0.04
N THR A 242 14.00 2.84 -0.63
CA THR A 242 15.23 2.38 0.02
C THR A 242 16.22 3.50 0.31
N LYS A 243 16.00 4.70 -0.21
CA LYS A 243 16.89 5.86 0.03
C LYS A 243 16.58 6.56 1.35
N ASN A 244 15.34 6.48 1.82
CA ASN A 244 14.92 7.03 3.09
C ASN A 244 13.83 6.14 3.71
N TYR A 245 14.22 5.35 4.70
CA TYR A 245 13.29 4.45 5.40
C TYR A 245 13.59 4.35 6.90
N LEU A 246 12.56 3.99 7.65
CA LEU A 246 12.62 3.51 9.02
C LEU A 246 12.54 1.97 9.01
N GLY A 247 13.49 1.29 9.63
CA GLY A 247 13.57 -0.17 9.64
C GLY A 247 13.15 -0.77 10.98
N TYR A 248 12.29 -1.78 10.96
CA TYR A 248 11.82 -2.49 12.14
C TYR A 248 11.78 -4.00 11.91
N THR A 249 11.88 -4.78 12.97
CA THR A 249 11.45 -6.19 12.98
C THR A 249 10.24 -6.35 13.90
N PHE A 250 9.33 -7.26 13.56
CA PHE A 250 8.16 -7.58 14.38
C PHE A 250 8.04 -9.08 14.58
N ASP A 251 7.93 -9.53 15.83
CA ASP A 251 7.84 -10.96 16.18
C ASP A 251 6.41 -11.46 16.45
N GLY A 252 5.43 -10.55 16.38
CA GLY A 252 4.03 -10.83 16.69
C GLY A 252 3.55 -10.23 18.00
N GLU A 253 4.48 -9.88 18.89
CA GLU A 253 4.17 -9.26 20.17
C GLU A 253 4.82 -7.87 20.29
N LYS A 254 6.06 -7.74 19.84
CA LYS A 254 6.87 -6.53 20.00
C LYS A 254 7.51 -6.09 18.69
N VAL A 255 7.59 -4.78 18.54
CA VAL A 255 8.38 -4.13 17.49
C VAL A 255 9.76 -3.84 18.03
N TYR A 256 10.78 -4.14 17.24
CA TYR A 256 12.17 -3.84 17.55
C TYR A 256 12.73 -2.88 16.50
N PRO A 257 13.31 -1.74 16.91
CA PRO A 257 13.94 -0.82 15.98
C PRO A 257 15.14 -1.50 15.30
N GLY A 258 15.34 -1.18 14.04
CA GLY A 258 16.46 -1.65 13.24
C GLY A 258 17.77 -1.18 13.84
N SER A 259 18.72 -2.11 14.03
CA SER A 259 20.06 -1.79 14.52
C SER A 259 20.98 -1.23 13.44
N THR A 260 20.60 -1.37 12.17
CA THR A 260 21.38 -0.91 11.02
C THR A 260 20.48 -0.21 9.99
N ASN A 261 21.07 0.72 9.25
CA ASN A 261 20.43 1.39 8.12
C ASN A 261 21.46 1.52 6.98
N THR A 262 21.00 1.43 5.73
CA THR A 262 21.89 1.61 4.58
C THR A 262 22.49 3.02 4.48
N ASN A 263 21.83 4.00 5.09
CA ASN A 263 22.37 5.34 5.28
C ASN A 263 22.75 5.50 6.75
N ALA A 264 24.06 5.63 7.04
CA ALA A 264 24.57 5.79 8.40
C ALA A 264 23.97 7.00 9.13
N LYS A 265 23.54 8.04 8.41
CA LYS A 265 22.87 9.23 8.99
C LYS A 265 21.44 8.97 9.47
N HIS A 266 20.84 7.86 9.05
CA HIS A 266 19.47 7.49 9.41
C HIS A 266 19.41 6.50 10.58
N VAL A 267 20.56 6.00 11.05
CA VAL A 267 20.64 5.04 12.16
C VAL A 267 20.17 5.71 13.46
N GLY A 268 19.24 5.08 14.17
CA GLY A 268 18.78 5.51 15.48
C GLY A 268 17.47 6.32 15.48
N ARG A 269 17.00 6.77 14.32
CA ARG A 269 15.72 7.52 14.19
C ARG A 269 14.54 6.73 14.75
N GLU A 270 14.55 5.41 14.55
CA GLU A 270 13.50 4.51 15.02
C GLU A 270 13.40 4.46 16.55
N VAL A 271 14.53 4.66 17.25
CA VAL A 271 14.59 4.75 18.72
C VAL A 271 14.09 6.12 19.18
N GLU A 272 14.50 7.19 18.50
CA GLU A 272 14.07 8.56 18.79
C GLU A 272 12.56 8.76 18.61
N PHE A 273 11.97 8.12 17.60
CA PHE A 273 10.53 8.18 17.33
C PHE A 273 9.69 7.34 18.30
N GLY A 274 10.31 6.54 19.16
CA GLY A 274 9.61 5.75 20.18
C GLY A 274 8.70 4.67 19.59
N ASN A 275 7.67 4.29 20.35
CA ASN A 275 6.79 3.16 20.04
C ASN A 275 5.54 3.54 19.22
N TRP A 276 5.67 4.49 18.30
CA TRP A 276 4.54 5.01 17.50
C TRP A 276 3.80 3.93 16.70
N LEU A 277 4.51 2.87 16.25
CA LEU A 277 3.92 1.75 15.50
C LEU A 277 2.85 1.00 16.30
N ALA A 278 2.88 1.06 17.64
CA ALA A 278 1.90 0.41 18.50
C ALA A 278 0.55 1.15 18.57
N PHE A 279 0.45 2.37 18.03
CA PHE A 279 -0.80 3.11 18.00
C PHE A 279 -1.87 2.34 17.20
N ALA A 280 -2.94 1.95 17.89
CA ALA A 280 -4.00 1.09 17.36
C ALA A 280 -5.19 1.87 16.77
N GLY A 281 -5.24 3.18 17.01
CA GLY A 281 -6.30 4.08 16.56
C GLY A 281 -6.18 4.47 15.09
N HIS A 282 -6.90 5.54 14.74
CA HIS A 282 -7.06 6.06 13.40
C HIS A 282 -6.09 7.21 13.13
N TRP A 283 -5.31 7.09 12.06
CA TRP A 283 -4.35 8.08 11.57
C TRP A 283 -5.07 9.17 10.78
N GLY A 284 -5.85 9.99 11.46
CA GLY A 284 -6.62 11.08 10.87
C GLY A 284 -7.99 11.21 11.53
N ASP A 285 -8.74 12.19 11.06
CA ASP A 285 -10.00 12.61 11.64
C ASP A 285 -11.05 11.50 11.60
N LYS A 286 -12.00 11.57 12.54
CA LYS A 286 -13.26 10.80 12.46
C LYS A 286 -14.08 11.29 11.26
N GLN A 287 -14.89 10.40 10.69
CA GLN A 287 -15.89 10.75 9.68
C GLN A 287 -16.63 12.03 10.09
N LEU A 288 -16.63 13.02 9.18
CA LEU A 288 -17.35 14.28 9.42
C LEU A 288 -18.85 14.01 9.58
N PRO A 289 -19.52 14.73 10.52
CA PRO A 289 -20.97 14.69 10.66
C PRO A 289 -21.71 14.98 9.35
N ASP A 290 -22.91 14.41 9.19
CA ASP A 290 -23.74 14.59 7.98
C ASP A 290 -24.16 16.04 7.73
N ASP A 291 -24.16 16.87 8.77
CA ASP A 291 -24.48 18.30 8.71
C ASP A 291 -23.25 19.21 8.53
N ASP A 292 -22.02 18.67 8.50
CA ASP A 292 -20.83 19.44 8.14
C ASP A 292 -20.92 19.91 6.67
N PRO A 293 -20.70 21.20 6.37
CA PRO A 293 -20.84 21.74 5.01
C PRO A 293 -19.87 21.13 3.98
N ARG A 294 -18.77 20.51 4.43
CA ARG A 294 -17.80 19.79 3.59
C ARG A 294 -18.27 18.37 3.29
N GLN A 295 -19.16 17.80 4.11
CA GLN A 295 -19.65 16.43 3.98
C GLN A 295 -20.76 16.33 2.93
N ARG A 296 -20.79 15.19 2.24
CA ARG A 296 -21.85 14.83 1.29
C ARG A 296 -22.06 13.33 1.35
N TYR A 297 -23.31 12.88 1.22
CA TYR A 297 -23.65 11.46 1.11
C TYR A 297 -24.39 11.17 -0.19
N THR A 298 -24.05 10.05 -0.84
CA THR A 298 -24.87 9.47 -1.90
C THR A 298 -25.04 7.97 -1.66
N LEU A 299 -26.16 7.41 -2.13
CA LEU A 299 -26.45 5.98 -1.95
C LEU A 299 -25.40 5.06 -2.59
N ILE A 300 -24.82 5.47 -3.72
CA ILE A 300 -23.86 4.65 -4.48
C ILE A 300 -22.42 4.95 -4.05
N GLY A 301 -22.08 6.23 -3.85
CA GLY A 301 -20.73 6.65 -3.48
C GLY A 301 -20.41 6.55 -2.00
N GLY A 302 -21.42 6.63 -1.12
CA GLY A 302 -21.22 6.75 0.32
C GLY A 302 -20.94 8.19 0.75
N HIS A 303 -20.26 8.34 1.90
CA HIS A 303 -19.83 9.65 2.42
C HIS A 303 -18.61 10.19 1.66
N LYS A 304 -18.52 11.51 1.54
CA LYS A 304 -17.35 12.20 0.96
C LYS A 304 -16.13 11.99 1.86
N TYR A 305 -16.23 12.30 3.15
CA TYR A 305 -15.18 12.05 4.14
C TYR A 305 -15.55 10.86 5.02
N ILE A 306 -14.58 9.99 5.32
CA ILE A 306 -14.69 8.84 6.22
C ILE A 306 -13.53 8.86 7.22
N ASP A 307 -13.56 7.94 8.19
CA ASP A 307 -12.50 7.81 9.20
C ASP A 307 -11.10 7.64 8.57
N GLY A 308 -10.09 8.26 9.18
CA GLY A 308 -8.68 7.98 8.92
C GLY A 308 -8.35 6.48 9.06
N PRO A 309 -7.33 5.95 8.38
CA PRO A 309 -7.01 4.53 8.40
C PRO A 309 -6.28 4.13 9.68
N ARG A 310 -6.25 2.84 9.99
CA ARG A 310 -5.39 2.32 11.07
C ARG A 310 -3.96 2.08 10.59
N GLY A 311 -3.02 2.11 11.53
CA GLY A 311 -1.59 2.04 11.27
C GLY A 311 -1.05 0.67 10.81
N PRO A 312 0.26 0.58 10.51
CA PRO A 312 0.90 -0.58 9.89
C PRO A 312 0.68 -1.93 10.62
N LEU A 313 0.73 -1.95 11.96
CA LEU A 313 0.56 -3.19 12.72
C LEU A 313 -0.86 -3.78 12.60
N MET A 314 -1.86 -3.00 12.18
CA MET A 314 -3.23 -3.46 11.98
C MET A 314 -3.44 -4.17 10.63
N LYS A 315 -2.41 -4.25 9.78
CA LYS A 315 -2.45 -4.84 8.44
C LYS A 315 -2.10 -6.34 8.41
N ASN A 316 -2.39 -7.07 9.50
CA ASN A 316 -2.25 -8.53 9.59
C ASN A 316 -0.86 -9.06 9.14
N LEU A 317 0.22 -8.59 9.77
CA LEU A 317 1.61 -8.88 9.35
C LEU A 317 2.02 -10.35 9.59
N LEU A 318 1.33 -11.04 10.49
CA LEU A 318 1.58 -12.44 10.82
C LEU A 318 0.90 -13.42 9.85
N ARG A 319 0.15 -12.95 8.85
CA ARG A 319 -0.53 -13.78 7.86
C ARG A 319 0.37 -14.83 7.19
N LEU A 320 -0.18 -16.04 7.02
CA LEU A 320 0.50 -17.13 6.32
C LEU A 320 0.40 -17.00 4.80
N LYS A 321 -0.75 -16.54 4.31
CA LYS A 321 -0.96 -16.24 2.89
C LYS A 321 -0.56 -14.78 2.60
N PRO A 322 -0.02 -14.46 1.42
CA PRO A 322 0.38 -13.08 1.09
C PRO A 322 -0.77 -12.07 1.12
N CYS A 323 -1.99 -12.49 0.76
CA CYS A 323 -3.16 -11.62 0.73
C CYS A 323 -3.64 -11.27 2.13
N GLU A 324 -3.84 -9.98 2.41
CA GLU A 324 -4.24 -9.48 3.73
C GLU A 324 -5.66 -9.89 4.14
N ARG A 325 -6.64 -9.67 3.24
CA ARG A 325 -8.06 -9.97 3.43
C ARG A 325 -8.65 -10.60 2.16
N HIS A 326 -9.68 -11.42 2.34
CA HIS A 326 -10.48 -11.93 1.23
C HIS A 326 -11.63 -10.96 0.96
N LYS A 327 -11.92 -10.68 -0.32
CA LYS A 327 -13.13 -9.93 -0.68
C LYS A 327 -14.37 -10.73 -0.26
N TRP A 328 -15.45 -10.06 0.15
CA TRP A 328 -16.64 -10.70 0.73
C TRP A 328 -17.30 -11.74 -0.19
N TRP A 329 -17.10 -11.63 -1.51
CA TRP A 329 -17.58 -12.58 -2.52
C TRP A 329 -16.62 -13.74 -2.81
N ASN A 330 -15.42 -13.78 -2.23
CA ASN A 330 -14.47 -14.88 -2.38
C ASN A 330 -14.70 -15.95 -1.31
N PHE A 331 -15.76 -16.75 -1.48
CA PHE A 331 -16.17 -17.80 -0.55
C PHE A 331 -15.11 -18.88 -0.28
N TRP A 332 -14.10 -19.00 -1.15
CA TRP A 332 -13.03 -20.00 -1.03
C TRP A 332 -11.82 -19.51 -0.23
N ALA A 333 -11.79 -18.23 0.18
CA ALA A 333 -10.66 -17.62 0.89
C ALA A 333 -9.30 -17.94 0.21
N GLY A 334 -9.30 -18.03 -1.11
CA GLY A 334 -8.10 -18.27 -1.91
C GLY A 334 -7.28 -16.99 -2.04
N CYS A 335 -5.97 -17.08 -1.82
CA CYS A 335 -5.03 -16.06 -2.26
C CYS A 335 -4.37 -16.60 -3.53
N ASN A 336 -4.81 -16.12 -4.70
CA ASN A 336 -4.19 -16.53 -5.96
C ASN A 336 -2.90 -15.73 -6.17
N VAL A 337 -1.77 -16.42 -6.20
CA VAL A 337 -0.47 -15.83 -6.56
C VAL A 337 -0.34 -15.97 -8.05
N ARG A 338 -0.42 -14.84 -8.75
CA ARG A 338 -0.48 -14.80 -10.20
C ARG A 338 0.89 -15.06 -10.82
N GLU A 339 0.90 -15.87 -11.87
CA GLU A 339 2.03 -15.98 -12.79
C GLU A 339 2.01 -14.81 -13.78
N ASN A 340 0.83 -14.39 -14.25
CA ASN A 340 0.72 -13.29 -15.20
C ASN A 340 0.37 -11.96 -14.51
N ILE A 341 1.00 -10.87 -14.93
CA ILE A 341 0.65 -9.54 -14.44
C ILE A 341 -0.71 -9.10 -14.99
N LYS A 342 -1.52 -8.46 -14.13
CA LYS A 342 -2.78 -7.86 -14.54
C LYS A 342 -2.48 -6.49 -15.14
N TRP A 343 -2.70 -6.36 -16.44
CA TRP A 343 -2.54 -5.11 -17.17
C TRP A 343 -3.71 -4.16 -16.89
N GLY A 344 -3.41 -2.86 -16.75
CA GLY A 344 -4.41 -1.81 -16.82
C GLY A 344 -5.09 -1.78 -18.19
N ILE A 345 -6.22 -1.10 -18.29
CA ILE A 345 -6.92 -0.85 -19.56
C ILE A 345 -6.79 0.62 -19.97
N GLY A 346 -7.28 0.98 -21.15
CA GLY A 346 -7.28 2.37 -21.62
C GLY A 346 -6.01 2.79 -22.34
N VAL A 347 -5.89 4.09 -22.62
CA VAL A 347 -4.87 4.67 -23.52
C VAL A 347 -3.47 4.63 -22.90
N GLU A 348 -3.39 4.72 -21.58
CA GLU A 348 -2.12 4.66 -20.84
C GLU A 348 -1.63 3.22 -20.61
N SER A 349 -2.41 2.20 -20.97
CA SER A 349 -2.00 0.80 -20.82
C SER A 349 -0.88 0.44 -21.80
N GLU A 350 0.25 0.00 -21.25
CA GLU A 350 1.37 -0.58 -22.01
C GLU A 350 1.21 -2.10 -22.26
N GLY A 351 0.14 -2.67 -21.70
CA GLY A 351 -0.13 -4.09 -21.65
C GLY A 351 -0.96 -4.67 -22.76
N TYR A 352 -0.84 -5.99 -22.93
CA TYR A 352 -1.75 -6.77 -23.75
C TYR A 352 -2.93 -7.25 -22.91
N ASN A 353 -4.04 -6.52 -22.97
CA ASN A 353 -5.33 -7.03 -22.50
C ASN A 353 -5.80 -8.19 -23.40
N CYS A 354 -6.67 -9.10 -22.96
CA CYS A 354 -7.06 -10.25 -23.80
C CYS A 354 -7.73 -9.88 -25.12
N GLY A 355 -8.13 -8.60 -25.31
CA GLY A 355 -8.46 -8.05 -26.62
C GLY A 355 -7.34 -8.19 -27.66
N ASN A 356 -6.09 -8.35 -27.21
CA ASN A 356 -4.90 -8.54 -28.05
C ASN A 356 -4.53 -10.00 -28.30
N MET A 357 -5.11 -10.97 -27.57
CA MET A 357 -4.87 -12.41 -27.78
C MET A 357 -5.26 -12.86 -29.20
N PHE A 358 -6.21 -12.15 -29.81
CA PHE A 358 -6.69 -12.41 -31.16
C PHE A 358 -6.04 -11.51 -32.22
N VAL A 359 -5.07 -10.65 -31.87
CA VAL A 359 -4.46 -9.71 -32.83
C VAL A 359 -3.75 -10.42 -33.97
N ASN A 360 -3.19 -11.61 -33.69
CA ASN A 360 -2.53 -12.46 -34.68
C ASN A 360 -3.49 -13.28 -35.56
N ILE A 361 -4.81 -13.23 -35.32
CA ILE A 361 -5.82 -13.95 -36.11
C ILE A 361 -6.07 -13.19 -37.43
N LYS A 362 -5.68 -13.84 -38.54
CA LYS A 362 -5.65 -13.21 -39.87
C LYS A 362 -7.01 -13.04 -40.56
N PRO A 363 -8.06 -13.87 -40.36
CA PRO A 363 -9.39 -13.47 -40.83
C PRO A 363 -9.91 -12.32 -39.96
N LYS A 364 -9.95 -11.09 -40.51
CA LYS A 364 -10.40 -9.88 -39.80
C LYS A 364 -11.80 -10.04 -39.19
N TRP A 365 -12.69 -10.79 -39.85
CA TRP A 365 -14.05 -11.07 -39.35
C TRP A 365 -14.03 -11.98 -38.12
N LEU A 366 -13.19 -13.03 -38.12
CA LEU A 366 -13.03 -13.95 -36.99
C LEU A 366 -12.40 -13.23 -35.80
N ARG A 367 -11.35 -12.44 -36.05
CA ARG A 367 -10.75 -11.56 -35.03
C ARG A 367 -11.78 -10.63 -34.41
N ARG A 368 -12.56 -9.90 -35.22
CA ARG A 368 -13.62 -8.99 -34.72
C ARG A 368 -14.71 -9.72 -33.96
N THR A 369 -15.08 -10.92 -34.38
CA THR A 369 -16.12 -11.73 -33.74
C THR A 369 -15.65 -12.24 -32.38
N LEU A 370 -14.44 -12.82 -32.32
CA LEU A 370 -13.83 -13.25 -31.07
C LEU A 370 -13.62 -12.07 -30.13
N GLN A 371 -13.05 -10.96 -30.60
CA GLN A 371 -12.88 -9.74 -29.80
C GLN A 371 -14.22 -9.22 -29.24
N ARG A 372 -15.32 -9.29 -30.00
CA ARG A 372 -16.66 -8.89 -29.54
C ARG A 372 -17.27 -9.87 -28.54
N ILE A 373 -17.15 -11.18 -28.77
CA ILE A 373 -17.65 -12.22 -27.87
C ILE A 373 -16.89 -12.18 -26.53
N THR A 374 -15.61 -11.86 -26.57
CA THR A 374 -14.76 -11.74 -25.38
C THR A 374 -14.71 -10.32 -24.80
N TYR A 375 -15.45 -9.38 -25.39
CA TYR A 375 -15.54 -8.00 -24.92
C TYR A 375 -16.37 -7.95 -23.64
N GLY A 376 -15.99 -7.12 -22.67
CA GLY A 376 -16.69 -7.03 -21.38
C GLY A 376 -16.07 -7.81 -20.22
N GLY A 377 -14.82 -8.26 -20.36
CA GLY A 377 -13.99 -8.70 -19.24
C GLY A 377 -14.26 -10.12 -18.70
N GLY A 378 -15.44 -10.71 -18.92
CA GLY A 378 -15.77 -12.06 -18.42
C GLY A 378 -14.89 -13.18 -18.99
N PHE A 379 -14.57 -13.12 -20.29
CA PHE A 379 -13.61 -14.05 -20.89
C PHE A 379 -12.20 -13.84 -20.37
N CYS A 380 -11.77 -12.59 -20.21
CA CYS A 380 -10.49 -12.27 -19.58
C CYS A 380 -10.41 -12.81 -18.15
N TYR A 381 -11.49 -12.66 -17.38
CA TYR A 381 -11.59 -13.20 -16.03
C TYR A 381 -11.49 -14.73 -16.03
N LEU A 382 -12.14 -15.44 -16.96
CA LEU A 382 -12.03 -16.91 -17.07
C LEU A 382 -10.62 -17.35 -17.48
N VAL A 383 -9.99 -16.69 -18.44
CA VAL A 383 -8.60 -16.98 -18.84
C VAL A 383 -7.65 -16.70 -17.68
N ASP A 384 -7.82 -15.60 -16.97
CA ASP A 384 -7.06 -15.24 -15.77
C ASP A 384 -7.29 -16.23 -14.62
N LEU A 385 -8.48 -16.79 -14.48
CA LEU A 385 -8.78 -17.78 -13.44
C LEU A 385 -8.14 -19.15 -13.73
N ILE A 386 -7.91 -19.48 -15.00
CA ILE A 386 -7.33 -20.76 -15.45
C ILE A 386 -5.81 -20.68 -15.63
N TYR A 387 -5.31 -19.55 -16.16
CA TYR A 387 -3.92 -19.36 -16.60
C TYR A 387 -3.20 -18.22 -15.87
N GLY A 388 -3.90 -17.41 -15.08
CA GLY A 388 -3.37 -16.19 -14.45
C GLY A 388 -2.56 -16.44 -13.18
#